data_AF-A0A3C1ZI01-F1
#
_entry.id   AF-A0A3C1ZI01-F1
#
_cell.length_a   1.000
_cell.length_b   1.000
_cell.length_c   1.000
_cell.angle_alpha   90.00
_cell.angle_beta   90.00
_cell.angle_gamma   90.00
#
_symmetry.space_group_name_H-M   'P 1'
#
loop_
_entity.id
_entity.type
_entity.pdbx_description
1 polymer ?
#
loop_
_entity_poly.entity_id
_entity_poly.type
_entity_poly.pdbx_seq_one_letter_code
_entity_poly.pdbx_strand_id
1 'polypeptide(L)'
;MRDPIRKGTDVVELCRKHPYHTKLGGNVNILVTGASGFVGRQLVAALADRRPEDSLSVLLLPGENIPQPFVGKVLVERGDLRNPDSIRRAIRGKDLVFHLAGHISYWILDAETLKAVNVDGVRAIVQACMDFGVKRLVHVSSVGAIGFDPLGIPADEARPFNWPDNFHYMTTKRDGQRIVEQAAREKGLDAVIVNPASIMGPGDPEPYSAHNRLYGNMFRLPVFIGTFGGGLAVVDVRDLVATILAAAERGRSGESYLSVGANVPYKEVLSLMARHAGKKFLPIVIPSFALACAGWLAELLSR
;
A
#
# COMPACT_ATOMS: atom_id res chain seq x y z
N MET A 1 18.02 -33.70 -12.37
CA MET A 1 18.12 -32.23 -12.24
C MET A 1 17.61 -31.85 -10.87
N ARG A 2 18.45 -31.22 -10.04
CA ARG A 2 18.19 -30.99 -8.62
C ARG A 2 17.33 -29.73 -8.42
N ASP A 3 16.26 -29.92 -7.68
CA ASP A 3 15.27 -28.95 -7.21
C ASP A 3 15.91 -27.94 -6.23
N PRO A 4 15.89 -26.61 -6.49
CA PRO A 4 16.52 -25.64 -5.61
C PRO A 4 15.61 -25.10 -4.48
N ILE A 5 14.36 -25.53 -4.34
CA ILE A 5 13.43 -24.91 -3.37
C ILE A 5 13.16 -25.84 -2.17
N ARG A 6 14.23 -26.44 -1.64
CA ARG A 6 14.24 -27.06 -0.30
C ARG A 6 15.30 -26.38 0.55
N LYS A 7 14.91 -25.27 1.18
CA LYS A 7 15.36 -24.80 2.51
C LYS A 7 14.57 -23.53 2.79
N GLY A 8 13.94 -23.47 3.96
CA GLY A 8 13.30 -22.26 4.48
C GLY A 8 14.30 -21.13 4.39
N THR A 9 14.13 -20.29 3.38
CA THR A 9 15.00 -19.14 3.16
C THR A 9 14.44 -18.07 4.07
N ASP A 10 15.23 -17.69 5.07
CA ASP A 10 14.88 -16.62 5.99
C ASP A 10 14.50 -15.38 5.17
N VAL A 11 13.28 -14.88 5.38
CA VAL A 11 12.73 -13.72 4.65
C VAL A 11 13.69 -12.53 4.79
N VAL A 12 14.42 -12.46 5.91
CA VAL A 12 15.47 -11.47 6.16
C VAL A 12 16.67 -11.64 5.22
N GLU A 13 17.05 -12.88 4.89
CA GLU A 13 18.19 -13.19 4.01
C GLU A 13 17.89 -12.89 2.53
N LEU A 14 16.63 -13.07 2.09
CA LEU A 14 16.17 -12.65 0.77
C LEU A 14 16.13 -11.12 0.62
N CYS A 15 15.74 -10.39 1.66
CA CYS A 15 15.85 -8.92 1.69
C CYS A 15 17.32 -8.44 1.62
N ARG A 16 18.27 -9.22 2.14
CA ARG A 16 19.71 -8.91 2.04
C ARG A 16 20.30 -9.10 0.63
N LYS A 17 19.75 -10.01 -0.19
CA LYS A 17 20.28 -10.30 -1.54
C LYS A 17 19.95 -9.24 -2.60
N HIS A 18 19.04 -8.30 -2.32
CA HIS A 18 18.81 -7.11 -3.13
C HIS A 18 19.07 -5.84 -2.31
N PRO A 19 20.32 -5.36 -2.22
CA PRO A 19 20.60 -4.13 -1.50
C PRO A 19 19.99 -2.94 -2.25
N TYR A 20 18.84 -2.46 -1.78
CA TYR A 20 18.23 -1.22 -2.30
C TYR A 20 19.15 -0.02 -2.00
N HIS A 21 20.04 0.38 -2.91
CA HIS A 21 20.92 1.51 -2.65
C HIS A 21 20.12 2.81 -2.61
N THR A 22 19.97 3.40 -1.42
CA THR A 22 19.41 4.74 -1.26
C THR A 22 20.50 5.77 -0.97
N LYS A 23 20.47 6.90 -1.68
CA LYS A 23 21.36 8.07 -1.51
C LYS A 23 20.85 9.06 -0.45
N LEU A 24 19.77 8.75 0.27
CA LEU A 24 19.28 9.59 1.36
C LEU A 24 20.40 9.69 2.43
N GLY A 25 21.08 10.84 2.53
CA GLY A 25 22.23 11.00 3.44
C GLY A 25 21.84 10.75 4.90
N GLY A 26 22.78 10.27 5.73
CA GLY A 26 22.52 9.82 7.12
C GLY A 26 21.91 10.86 8.08
N ASN A 27 21.93 12.15 7.74
CA ASN A 27 21.42 13.25 8.57
C ASN A 27 19.98 13.69 8.23
N VAL A 28 19.25 12.94 7.39
CA VAL A 28 17.83 13.25 7.06
C VAL A 28 16.93 12.59 8.09
N ASN A 29 16.09 13.39 8.76
CA ASN A 29 15.10 12.89 9.72
C ASN A 29 13.84 12.41 8.97
N ILE A 30 13.54 11.12 9.09
CA ILE A 30 12.48 10.45 8.33
C ILE A 30 11.31 10.11 9.26
N LEU A 31 10.09 10.30 8.78
CA LEU A 31 8.89 9.70 9.37
C LEU A 31 8.25 8.72 8.38
N VAL A 32 7.90 7.52 8.85
CA VAL A 32 7.07 6.55 8.11
C VAL A 32 5.74 6.38 8.83
N THR A 33 4.63 6.74 8.19
CA THR A 33 3.29 6.38 8.68
C THR A 33 2.85 5.06 8.05
N GLY A 34 1.98 4.29 8.73
CA GLY A 34 1.56 2.97 8.22
C GLY A 34 2.68 1.94 8.29
N ALA A 35 3.65 2.19 9.17
CA ALA A 35 4.87 1.40 9.32
C ALA A 35 4.59 -0.05 9.77
N SER A 36 3.55 -0.28 10.57
CA SER A 36 3.16 -1.62 11.01
C SER A 36 2.49 -2.47 9.92
N GLY A 37 2.04 -1.85 8.82
CA GLY A 37 1.43 -2.53 7.68
C GLY A 37 2.44 -3.27 6.79
N PHE A 38 1.93 -3.99 5.80
CA PHE A 38 2.72 -4.86 4.93
C PHE A 38 3.91 -4.13 4.26
N VAL A 39 3.62 -3.06 3.51
CA VAL A 39 4.66 -2.27 2.82
C VAL A 39 5.53 -1.51 3.82
N GLY A 40 4.91 -0.97 4.88
CA GLY A 40 5.59 -0.19 5.91
C GLY A 40 6.71 -0.97 6.59
N ARG A 41 6.48 -2.24 6.95
CA ARG A 41 7.50 -3.09 7.58
C ARG A 41 8.71 -3.29 6.68
N GLN A 42 8.48 -3.53 5.40
CA GLN A 42 9.54 -3.73 4.41
C GLN A 42 10.31 -2.42 4.14
N LEU A 43 9.61 -1.29 4.05
CA LEU A 43 10.23 0.02 3.89
C LEU A 43 11.09 0.39 5.10
N VAL A 44 10.57 0.22 6.32
CA VAL A 44 11.32 0.49 7.55
C VAL A 44 12.54 -0.42 7.65
N ALA A 45 12.42 -1.71 7.34
CA ALA A 45 13.56 -2.62 7.31
C ALA A 45 14.64 -2.18 6.31
N ALA A 46 14.25 -1.71 5.11
CA ALA A 46 15.18 -1.22 4.10
C ALA A 46 15.90 0.08 4.49
N LEU A 47 15.29 0.89 5.37
CA LEU A 47 15.82 2.16 5.86
C LEU A 47 16.67 2.00 7.12
N ALA A 48 16.22 1.17 8.08
CA ALA A 48 16.79 1.09 9.43
C ALA A 48 18.25 0.60 9.45
N ASP A 49 18.62 -0.35 8.60
CA ASP A 49 19.97 -0.93 8.60
C ASP A 49 21.06 0.03 8.07
N ARG A 50 20.70 1.24 7.63
CA ARG A 50 21.61 2.19 6.95
C ARG A 50 21.63 3.58 7.55
N ARG A 51 21.01 3.77 8.71
CA ARG A 51 20.83 5.08 9.31
C ARG A 51 20.96 5.01 10.82
N PRO A 52 21.39 6.12 11.47
CA PRO A 52 21.26 6.26 12.91
C PRO A 52 19.81 6.07 13.37
N GLU A 53 19.61 5.40 14.51
CA GLU A 53 18.27 5.07 15.05
C GLU A 53 17.41 6.31 15.29
N ASP A 54 18.02 7.43 15.69
CA ASP A 54 17.38 8.71 15.97
C ASP A 54 16.89 9.45 14.72
N SER A 55 17.40 9.08 13.53
CA SER A 55 17.02 9.67 12.26
C SER A 55 15.80 9.04 11.60
N LEU A 56 15.28 7.92 12.13
CA LEU A 56 14.14 7.19 11.57
C LEU A 56 13.04 7.05 12.62
N SER A 57 11.88 7.65 12.35
CA SER A 57 10.70 7.56 13.18
C SER A 57 9.55 6.85 12.47
N VAL A 58 8.74 6.12 13.24
CA VAL A 58 7.53 5.46 12.77
C VAL A 58 6.32 5.97 13.54
N LEU A 59 5.20 6.19 12.85
CA LEU A 59 3.93 6.49 13.49
C LEU A 59 3.10 5.20 13.61
N LEU A 60 2.87 4.77 14.84
CA LEU A 60 2.00 3.63 15.18
C LEU A 60 0.73 4.11 15.88
N LEU A 61 -0.36 3.36 15.74
CA LEU A 61 -1.60 3.66 16.45
C LEU A 61 -1.39 3.58 17.97
N PRO A 62 -2.19 4.33 18.76
CA PRO A 62 -2.21 4.16 20.21
C PRO A 62 -2.52 2.70 20.59
N GLY A 63 -1.72 2.11 21.48
CA GLY A 63 -1.89 0.72 21.93
C GLY A 63 -1.42 -0.36 20.95
N GLU A 64 -0.96 -0.01 19.75
CA GLU A 64 -0.46 -0.98 18.78
C GLU A 64 0.89 -1.60 19.24
N ASN A 65 1.09 -2.90 19.03
CA ASN A 65 2.36 -3.52 19.37
C ASN A 65 3.48 -3.01 18.45
N ILE A 66 4.66 -2.76 19.03
CA ILE A 66 5.85 -2.43 18.23
C ILE A 66 6.27 -3.70 17.49
N PRO A 67 6.33 -3.71 16.14
CA PRO A 67 6.84 -4.86 15.41
C PRO A 67 8.26 -5.21 15.87
N GLN A 68 8.54 -6.50 16.10
CA GLN A 68 9.86 -6.97 16.55
C GLN A 68 11.04 -6.38 15.74
N PRO A 69 10.96 -6.27 14.39
CA PRO A 69 12.04 -5.67 13.60
C PRO A 69 12.34 -4.18 13.90
N PHE A 70 11.48 -3.48 14.65
CA PHE A 70 11.60 -2.05 14.93
C PHE A 70 12.27 -1.78 16.29
N VAL A 71 12.29 -2.78 17.18
CA VAL A 71 12.81 -2.63 18.55
C VAL A 71 14.31 -2.31 18.49
N GLY A 72 14.69 -1.16 19.08
CA GLY A 72 16.07 -0.68 19.08
C GLY A 72 16.60 -0.34 17.68
N LYS A 73 15.72 0.05 16.74
CA LYS A 73 16.11 0.45 15.38
C LYS A 73 15.48 1.76 14.92
N VAL A 74 14.37 2.17 15.53
CA VAL A 74 13.59 3.36 15.15
C VAL A 74 13.01 4.04 16.39
N LEU A 75 12.76 5.35 16.27
CA LEU A 75 11.93 6.08 17.22
C LEU A 75 10.44 5.79 16.96
N VAL A 76 9.70 5.44 18.01
CA VAL A 76 8.27 5.13 17.89
C VAL A 76 7.44 6.31 18.38
N GLU A 77 6.72 6.93 17.46
CA GLU A 77 5.70 7.93 17.73
C GLU A 77 4.32 7.26 17.81
N ARG A 78 3.45 7.78 18.69
CA ARG A 78 2.08 7.28 18.86
C ARG A 78 1.07 8.33 18.41
N GLY A 79 0.18 7.94 17.50
CA GLY A 79 -0.84 8.84 16.98
C GLY A 79 -1.81 8.17 16.02
N ASP A 80 -2.85 8.91 15.69
CA ASP A 80 -3.95 8.46 14.84
C ASP A 80 -4.19 9.53 13.78
N LEU A 81 -4.33 9.12 12.52
CA LEU A 81 -4.56 10.07 11.44
C LEU A 81 -5.87 10.86 11.56
N ARG A 82 -6.81 10.34 12.36
CA ARG A 82 -8.06 11.04 12.70
C ARG A 82 -7.85 12.17 13.71
N ASN A 83 -6.66 12.27 14.31
CA ASN A 83 -6.28 13.32 15.25
C ASN A 83 -5.14 14.19 14.66
N PRO A 84 -5.47 15.40 14.15
CA PRO A 84 -4.49 16.32 13.57
C PRO A 84 -3.32 16.67 14.51
N ASP A 85 -3.55 16.81 15.81
CA ASP A 85 -2.48 17.15 16.75
C ASP A 85 -1.43 16.03 16.86
N SER A 86 -1.87 14.78 16.77
CA SER A 86 -0.95 13.64 16.78
C SER A 86 -0.09 13.60 15.52
N ILE A 87 -0.66 13.95 14.37
CA ILE A 87 0.06 14.09 13.10
C ILE A 87 1.12 15.20 13.21
N ARG A 88 0.71 16.38 13.72
CA ARG A 88 1.61 17.53 13.88
C ARG A 88 2.80 17.22 14.77
N ARG A 89 2.58 16.51 15.89
CA ARG A 89 3.66 16.08 16.78
C ARG A 89 4.64 15.15 16.06
N ALA A 90 4.14 14.16 15.32
CA ALA A 90 4.98 13.19 14.63
C ALA A 90 5.82 13.80 13.49
N ILE A 91 5.28 14.80 12.77
CA ILE A 91 5.95 15.46 11.64
C ILE A 91 6.95 16.54 12.06
N ARG A 92 6.82 17.09 13.27
CA ARG A 92 7.71 18.16 13.74
C ARG A 92 9.18 17.70 13.69
N GLY A 93 10.02 18.50 13.03
CA GLY A 93 11.47 18.24 12.92
C GLY A 93 11.85 17.14 11.91
N LYS A 94 10.93 16.72 11.05
CA LYS A 94 11.19 15.74 9.98
C LYS A 94 11.51 16.43 8.67
N ASP A 95 12.47 15.87 7.94
CA ASP A 95 12.87 16.34 6.61
C ASP A 95 12.10 15.60 5.49
N LEU A 96 11.81 14.32 5.70
CA LEU A 96 11.19 13.44 4.70
C LEU A 96 10.08 12.62 5.35
N VAL A 97 8.89 12.64 4.76
CA VAL A 97 7.73 11.87 5.23
C VAL A 97 7.34 10.84 4.18
N PHE A 98 7.34 9.57 4.56
CA PHE A 98 6.70 8.49 3.81
C PHE A 98 5.31 8.23 4.39
N HIS A 99 4.28 8.65 3.66
CA HIS A 99 2.90 8.48 4.08
C HIS A 99 2.26 7.26 3.40
N LEU A 100 2.35 6.10 4.07
CA LEU A 100 1.77 4.82 3.60
C LEU A 100 0.47 4.46 4.33
N ALA A 101 0.17 5.15 5.42
CA ALA A 101 -1.03 4.87 6.20
C ALA A 101 -2.29 5.21 5.39
N GLY A 102 -3.23 4.27 5.37
CA GLY A 102 -4.54 4.43 4.78
C GLY A 102 -5.44 3.30 5.25
N HIS A 103 -6.74 3.54 5.20
CA HIS A 103 -7.74 2.53 5.51
C HIS A 103 -8.23 1.89 4.20
N ILE A 104 -8.27 0.56 4.14
CA ILE A 104 -8.78 -0.20 3.00
C ILE A 104 -10.03 -0.92 3.48
N SER A 105 -11.18 -0.56 2.92
CA SER A 105 -12.45 -1.24 3.15
C SER A 105 -13.33 -1.13 1.92
N TYR A 106 -14.19 -2.12 1.70
CA TYR A 106 -15.18 -2.14 0.63
C TYR A 106 -16.62 -2.14 1.16
N TRP A 107 -16.79 -2.04 2.48
CA TRP A 107 -18.09 -2.01 3.15
C TRP A 107 -18.65 -0.59 3.19
N ILE A 108 -19.96 -0.43 3.04
CA ILE A 108 -20.60 0.90 3.07
C ILE A 108 -20.48 1.51 4.48
N LEU A 109 -20.56 0.69 5.52
CA LEU A 109 -20.48 1.14 6.92
C LEU A 109 -19.14 1.80 7.28
N ASP A 110 -18.08 1.54 6.51
CA ASP A 110 -16.75 2.11 6.75
C ASP A 110 -16.52 3.44 6.00
N ALA A 111 -17.51 3.99 5.29
CA ALA A 111 -17.34 5.19 4.47
C ALA A 111 -16.81 6.40 5.25
N GLU A 112 -17.31 6.65 6.46
CA GLU A 112 -16.84 7.75 7.31
C GLU A 112 -15.40 7.52 7.80
N THR A 113 -15.06 6.29 8.19
CA THR A 113 -13.68 5.93 8.58
C THR A 113 -12.73 6.07 7.39
N LEU A 114 -13.14 5.64 6.20
CA LEU A 114 -12.37 5.81 4.96
C LEU A 114 -12.10 7.29 4.69
N LYS A 115 -13.12 8.16 4.78
CA LYS A 115 -12.96 9.60 4.59
C LYS A 115 -12.04 10.22 5.65
N ALA A 116 -12.28 9.92 6.93
CA ALA A 116 -11.49 10.47 8.03
C ALA A 116 -10.00 10.11 7.93
N VAL A 117 -9.68 8.89 7.47
CA VAL A 117 -8.29 8.43 7.34
C VAL A 117 -7.67 8.84 6.01
N ASN A 118 -8.32 8.52 4.88
CA ASN A 118 -7.73 8.67 3.54
C ASN A 118 -7.86 10.07 2.98
N VAL A 119 -8.77 10.91 3.49
CA VAL A 119 -8.97 12.29 3.02
C VAL A 119 -8.55 13.29 4.10
N ASP A 120 -9.18 13.23 5.26
CA ASP A 120 -8.93 14.21 6.32
C ASP A 120 -7.54 14.03 6.95
N GLY A 121 -7.12 12.78 7.17
CA GLY A 121 -5.77 12.43 7.58
C GLY A 121 -4.70 12.89 6.58
N VAL A 122 -4.91 12.69 5.28
CA VAL A 122 -3.99 13.17 4.23
C VAL A 122 -3.91 14.70 4.25
N ARG A 123 -5.03 15.40 4.38
CA ARG A 123 -5.06 16.87 4.51
C ARG A 123 -4.22 17.35 5.69
N ALA A 124 -4.35 16.69 6.83
CA ALA A 124 -3.58 17.03 8.02
C ALA A 124 -2.07 16.73 7.86
N ILE A 125 -1.70 15.62 7.20
CA ILE A 125 -0.31 15.29 6.85
C ILE A 125 0.29 16.39 5.96
N VAL A 126 -0.41 16.74 4.88
CA VAL A 126 0.03 17.78 3.93
C VAL A 126 0.19 19.12 4.63
N GLN A 127 -0.78 19.53 5.45
CA GLN A 127 -0.70 20.78 6.20
C GLN A 127 0.48 20.78 7.18
N ALA A 128 0.68 19.70 7.93
CA ALA A 128 1.80 19.59 8.85
C ALA A 128 3.16 19.60 8.12
N CYS A 129 3.25 18.98 6.94
CA CYS A 129 4.47 19.01 6.12
C CYS A 129 4.82 20.45 5.72
N MET A 130 3.84 21.24 5.29
CA MET A 130 4.04 22.65 4.95
C MET A 130 4.42 23.49 6.18
N ASP A 131 3.68 23.32 7.28
CA ASP A 131 3.89 24.10 8.52
C ASP A 131 5.28 23.88 9.15
N PHE A 132 5.82 22.66 9.05
CA PHE A 132 7.12 22.30 9.62
C PHE A 132 8.25 22.25 8.61
N GLY A 133 8.01 22.65 7.35
CA GLY A 133 9.06 22.75 6.33
C GLY A 133 9.66 21.40 5.94
N VAL A 134 8.83 20.34 5.88
CA VAL A 134 9.24 19.03 5.35
C VAL A 134 9.73 19.21 3.91
N LYS A 135 10.94 18.72 3.63
CA LYS A 135 11.61 18.90 2.34
C LYS A 135 11.05 18.02 1.24
N ARG A 136 10.48 16.85 1.60
CA ARG A 136 9.78 15.99 0.64
C ARG A 136 8.73 15.11 1.31
N LEU A 137 7.56 14.99 0.67
CA LEU A 137 6.51 14.04 1.00
C LEU A 137 6.42 12.94 -0.07
N VAL A 138 6.54 11.68 0.32
CA VAL A 138 6.24 10.53 -0.53
C VAL A 138 4.90 9.96 -0.10
N HIS A 139 3.87 10.17 -0.91
CA HIS A 139 2.52 9.68 -0.63
C HIS A 139 2.26 8.37 -1.38
N VAL A 140 1.91 7.31 -0.65
CA VAL A 140 1.49 6.05 -1.26
C VAL A 140 -0.04 6.01 -1.35
N SER A 141 -0.53 6.22 -2.57
CA SER A 141 -1.94 6.17 -2.93
C SER A 141 -2.31 4.73 -3.36
N SER A 142 -2.99 4.56 -4.49
CA SER A 142 -3.45 3.28 -5.03
C SER A 142 -3.74 3.43 -6.53
N VAL A 143 -3.63 2.37 -7.32
CA VAL A 143 -4.22 2.32 -8.68
C VAL A 143 -5.72 2.68 -8.65
N GLY A 144 -6.39 2.47 -7.53
CA GLY A 144 -7.78 2.87 -7.30
C GLY A 144 -8.05 4.38 -7.32
N ALA A 145 -7.01 5.21 -7.23
CA ALA A 145 -7.11 6.66 -7.40
C ALA A 145 -6.99 7.11 -8.87
N ILE A 146 -6.79 6.17 -9.80
CA ILE A 146 -6.68 6.40 -11.24
C ILE A 146 -7.90 5.77 -11.93
N GLY A 147 -8.37 6.37 -13.02
CA GLY A 147 -9.45 5.79 -13.80
C GLY A 147 -9.03 4.53 -14.55
N PHE A 148 -10.01 3.81 -15.08
CA PHE A 148 -9.78 2.61 -15.90
C PHE A 148 -10.35 2.77 -17.30
N ASP A 149 -9.90 1.92 -18.21
CA ASP A 149 -10.46 1.82 -19.56
C ASP A 149 -11.54 0.73 -19.64
N PRO A 150 -12.79 1.05 -20.03
CA PRO A 150 -13.86 0.06 -20.14
C PRO A 150 -13.59 -1.04 -21.17
N LEU A 151 -12.71 -0.80 -22.14
CA LEU A 151 -12.33 -1.77 -23.17
C LEU A 151 -11.12 -2.63 -22.75
N GLY A 152 -10.58 -2.42 -21.54
CA GLY A 152 -9.49 -3.22 -20.99
C GLY A 152 -8.09 -2.82 -21.46
N ILE A 153 -7.95 -1.63 -22.07
CA ILE A 153 -6.64 -1.05 -22.41
C ILE A 153 -5.93 -0.63 -21.10
N PRO A 154 -4.64 -0.96 -20.91
CA PRO A 154 -3.89 -0.50 -19.74
C PRO A 154 -3.95 1.02 -19.60
N ALA A 155 -4.35 1.50 -18.42
CA ALA A 155 -4.40 2.91 -18.09
C ALA A 155 -3.01 3.43 -17.68
N ASP A 156 -2.79 4.72 -17.89
CA ASP A 156 -1.66 5.49 -17.38
C ASP A 156 -2.11 6.50 -16.31
N GLU A 157 -1.16 7.23 -15.72
CA GLU A 157 -1.39 8.24 -14.69
C GLU A 157 -2.26 9.41 -15.16
N ALA A 158 -2.34 9.64 -16.48
CA ALA A 158 -3.12 10.73 -17.06
C ALA A 158 -4.62 10.36 -17.18
N ARG A 159 -4.98 9.10 -16.96
CA ARG A 159 -6.36 8.63 -17.13
C ARG A 159 -7.31 9.33 -16.14
N PRO A 160 -8.38 10.01 -16.64
CA PRO A 160 -9.36 10.65 -15.78
C PRO A 160 -10.05 9.65 -14.86
N PHE A 161 -10.20 10.01 -13.59
CA PHE A 161 -10.94 9.22 -12.62
C PHE A 161 -12.40 9.06 -13.05
N ASN A 162 -12.85 7.81 -13.17
CA ASN A 162 -14.17 7.44 -13.68
C ASN A 162 -14.81 6.29 -12.88
N TRP A 163 -14.35 6.05 -11.66
CA TRP A 163 -14.99 5.07 -10.78
C TRP A 163 -16.35 5.57 -10.31
N PRO A 164 -17.36 4.70 -10.16
CA PRO A 164 -18.66 5.11 -9.64
C PRO A 164 -18.57 5.56 -8.16
N ASP A 165 -19.41 6.52 -7.77
CA ASP A 165 -19.33 7.18 -6.45
C ASP A 165 -19.54 6.23 -5.26
N ASN A 166 -20.27 5.13 -5.46
CA ASN A 166 -20.49 4.12 -4.43
C ASN A 166 -19.25 3.24 -4.16
N PHE A 167 -18.15 3.40 -4.90
CA PHE A 167 -16.87 2.77 -4.60
C PHE A 167 -16.04 3.66 -3.65
N HIS A 168 -16.52 3.81 -2.41
CA HIS A 168 -15.97 4.73 -1.41
C HIS A 168 -14.45 4.66 -1.21
N TYR A 169 -13.85 3.47 -1.28
CA TYR A 169 -12.40 3.33 -1.22
C TYR A 169 -11.68 4.04 -2.37
N MET A 170 -12.16 3.85 -3.61
CA MET A 170 -11.56 4.47 -4.79
C MET A 170 -11.74 5.99 -4.74
N THR A 171 -12.95 6.44 -4.39
CA THR A 171 -13.27 7.86 -4.22
C THR A 171 -12.38 8.52 -3.17
N THR A 172 -12.28 7.94 -1.97
CA THR A 172 -11.46 8.52 -0.89
C THR A 172 -9.96 8.48 -1.19
N LYS A 173 -9.46 7.46 -1.90
CA LYS A 173 -8.06 7.44 -2.38
C LYS A 173 -7.80 8.50 -3.45
N ARG A 174 -8.73 8.73 -4.38
CA ARG A 174 -8.64 9.83 -5.35
C ARG A 174 -8.64 11.19 -4.66
N ASP A 175 -9.54 11.40 -3.69
CA ASP A 175 -9.66 12.68 -3.00
C ASP A 175 -8.44 12.97 -2.11
N GLY A 176 -7.92 11.96 -1.40
CA GLY A 176 -6.63 12.04 -0.70
C GLY A 176 -5.49 12.42 -1.64
N GLN A 177 -5.38 11.74 -2.78
CA GLN A 177 -4.35 12.03 -3.77
C GLN A 177 -4.46 13.45 -4.34
N ARG A 178 -5.67 13.92 -4.65
CA ARG A 178 -5.91 15.29 -5.15
C ARG A 178 -5.40 16.35 -4.18
N ILE A 179 -5.51 16.14 -2.88
CA ILE A 179 -4.97 17.07 -1.87
C ILE A 179 -3.45 17.19 -1.98
N VAL A 180 -2.75 16.07 -2.22
CA VAL A 180 -1.29 16.06 -2.42
C VAL A 180 -0.91 16.71 -3.75
N GLU A 181 -1.61 16.34 -4.84
CA GLU A 181 -1.44 16.96 -6.17
C GLU A 181 -1.59 18.49 -6.10
N GLN A 182 -2.64 18.96 -5.41
CA GLN A 182 -2.93 20.39 -5.24
C GLN A 182 -1.86 21.10 -4.41
N ALA A 183 -1.42 20.51 -3.30
CA ALA A 183 -0.38 21.11 -2.46
C ALA A 183 0.96 21.23 -3.20
N ALA A 184 1.29 20.26 -4.04
CA ALA A 184 2.50 20.32 -4.86
C ALA A 184 2.41 21.42 -5.94
N ARG A 185 1.27 21.51 -6.64
CA ARG A 185 1.08 22.46 -7.75
C ARG A 185 0.87 23.90 -7.28
N GLU A 186 0.09 24.10 -6.23
CA GLU A 186 -0.39 25.43 -5.83
C GLU A 186 0.34 25.99 -4.61
N LYS A 187 0.86 25.12 -3.73
CA LYS A 187 1.46 25.53 -2.44
C LYS A 187 2.97 25.27 -2.37
N GLY A 188 3.56 24.70 -3.42
CA GLY A 188 5.00 24.47 -3.53
C GLY A 188 5.56 23.37 -2.62
N LEU A 189 4.70 22.50 -2.07
CA LEU A 189 5.17 21.33 -1.32
C LEU A 189 5.86 20.35 -2.28
N ASP A 190 7.14 20.02 -2.05
CA ASP A 190 7.79 18.94 -2.80
C ASP A 190 7.15 17.59 -2.40
N ALA A 191 6.30 17.06 -3.28
CA ALA A 191 5.60 15.82 -3.04
C ALA A 191 5.61 14.92 -4.28
N VAL A 192 5.77 13.62 -4.06
CA VAL A 192 5.72 12.59 -5.10
C VAL A 192 4.71 11.52 -4.70
N ILE A 193 3.98 10.98 -5.67
CA ILE A 193 2.86 10.06 -5.41
C ILE A 193 3.19 8.71 -6.06
N VAL A 194 3.07 7.63 -5.29
CA VAL A 194 3.19 6.27 -5.81
C VAL A 194 1.83 5.58 -5.75
N ASN A 195 1.39 5.03 -6.87
CA ASN A 195 0.09 4.38 -7.05
C ASN A 195 0.30 2.87 -7.22
N PRO A 196 0.43 2.11 -6.13
CA PRO A 196 0.62 0.66 -6.20
C PRO A 196 -0.63 -0.05 -6.73
N ALA A 197 -0.36 -1.10 -7.51
CA ALA A 197 -1.33 -2.13 -7.84
C ALA A 197 -1.65 -3.04 -6.63
N SER A 198 -2.32 -4.17 -6.87
CA SER A 198 -2.52 -5.17 -5.80
C SER A 198 -1.18 -5.72 -5.32
N ILE A 199 -0.89 -5.52 -4.05
CA ILE A 199 0.44 -5.78 -3.47
C ILE A 199 0.53 -7.24 -3.03
N MET A 200 1.51 -7.95 -3.57
CA MET A 200 1.79 -9.35 -3.24
C MET A 200 3.24 -9.51 -2.81
N GLY A 201 3.52 -10.50 -1.97
CA GLY A 201 4.89 -10.83 -1.60
C GLY A 201 5.02 -11.40 -0.19
N PRO A 202 6.25 -11.68 0.24
CA PRO A 202 6.51 -12.27 1.55
C PRO A 202 6.39 -11.24 2.68
N GLY A 203 5.91 -11.68 3.85
CA GLY A 203 5.91 -10.87 5.08
C GLY A 203 4.69 -9.99 5.30
N ASP A 204 3.56 -10.29 4.64
CA ASP A 204 2.26 -9.67 4.93
C ASP A 204 1.80 -10.07 6.34
N PRO A 205 1.79 -9.15 7.33
CA PRO A 205 1.51 -9.50 8.72
C PRO A 205 0.04 -9.90 8.93
N GLU A 206 -0.85 -9.36 8.10
CA GLU A 206 -2.26 -9.71 8.07
C GLU A 206 -2.80 -9.37 6.68
N PRO A 207 -3.30 -10.34 5.90
CA PRO A 207 -3.76 -10.12 4.55
C PRO A 207 -5.10 -9.36 4.56
N TYR A 208 -5.04 -8.05 4.78
CA TYR A 208 -6.21 -7.17 4.88
C TYR A 208 -6.90 -6.93 3.54
N SER A 209 -6.15 -6.99 2.43
CA SER A 209 -6.76 -6.82 1.11
C SER A 209 -7.72 -7.97 0.83
N ALA A 210 -8.86 -7.66 0.22
CA ALA A 210 -9.86 -8.68 -0.14
C ALA A 210 -9.23 -9.80 -0.98
N HIS A 211 -8.30 -9.45 -1.87
CA HIS A 211 -7.52 -10.39 -2.67
C HIS A 211 -6.60 -11.27 -1.84
N ASN A 212 -5.75 -10.72 -0.98
CA ASN A 212 -4.82 -11.53 -0.17
C ASN A 212 -5.58 -12.44 0.80
N ARG A 213 -6.70 -11.97 1.37
CA ARG A 213 -7.57 -12.80 2.22
C ARG A 213 -8.20 -13.95 1.44
N LEU A 214 -8.73 -13.67 0.24
CA LEU A 214 -9.26 -14.70 -0.65
C LEU A 214 -8.18 -15.74 -0.96
N TYR A 215 -6.99 -15.30 -1.35
CA TYR A 215 -5.86 -16.16 -1.67
C TYR A 215 -5.42 -17.00 -0.48
N GLY A 216 -5.35 -16.42 0.73
CA GLY A 216 -5.07 -17.15 1.97
C GLY A 216 -6.14 -18.19 2.30
N ASN A 217 -7.42 -17.89 2.07
CA ASN A 217 -8.51 -18.83 2.28
C ASN A 217 -8.49 -19.98 1.27
N MET A 218 -8.30 -19.68 -0.02
CA MET A 218 -8.14 -20.70 -1.06
C MET A 218 -6.93 -21.59 -0.80
N PHE A 219 -5.83 -21.01 -0.31
CA PHE A 219 -4.66 -21.77 0.08
C PHE A 219 -4.93 -22.75 1.23
N ARG A 220 -5.94 -22.54 2.08
CA ARG A 220 -6.33 -23.51 3.12
C ARG A 220 -7.15 -24.68 2.58
N LEU A 221 -7.79 -24.53 1.44
CA LEU A 221 -8.59 -25.59 0.81
C LEU A 221 -7.71 -26.65 0.13
N PRO A 222 -8.15 -27.92 0.04
CA PRO A 222 -7.37 -28.98 -0.63
C PRO A 222 -7.32 -28.80 -2.15
N VAL A 223 -8.30 -28.11 -2.72
CA VAL A 223 -8.45 -27.84 -4.16
C VAL A 223 -8.84 -26.38 -4.34
N PHE A 224 -8.21 -25.72 -5.30
CA PHE A 224 -8.61 -24.39 -5.73
C PHE A 224 -9.81 -24.54 -6.65
N ILE A 225 -10.96 -24.00 -6.26
CA ILE A 225 -12.20 -24.08 -7.04
C ILE A 225 -12.68 -22.66 -7.31
N GLY A 226 -12.99 -22.39 -8.57
CA GLY A 226 -13.57 -21.12 -8.96
C GLY A 226 -12.52 -20.09 -9.39
N THR A 227 -12.93 -19.22 -10.30
CA THR A 227 -12.22 -18.00 -10.69
C THR A 227 -13.24 -16.94 -11.09
N PHE A 228 -12.81 -15.70 -11.30
CA PHE A 228 -13.67 -14.62 -11.76
C PHE A 228 -13.22 -14.17 -13.15
N GLY A 229 -14.12 -13.53 -13.89
CA GLY A 229 -13.77 -12.82 -15.12
C GLY A 229 -12.85 -11.63 -14.84
N GLY A 230 -12.14 -11.18 -15.86
CA GLY A 230 -11.25 -10.02 -15.79
C GLY A 230 -9.83 -10.35 -15.31
N GLY A 231 -9.12 -9.30 -14.89
CA GLY A 231 -7.73 -9.37 -14.47
C GLY A 231 -7.42 -8.47 -13.29
N LEU A 232 -6.19 -8.61 -12.81
CA LEU A 232 -5.64 -7.91 -11.66
C LEU A 232 -4.27 -7.34 -12.05
N ALA A 233 -4.07 -6.06 -11.79
CA ALA A 233 -2.74 -5.48 -11.76
C ALA A 233 -2.07 -5.88 -10.44
N VAL A 234 -0.87 -6.43 -10.49
CA VAL A 234 -0.11 -6.88 -9.32
C VAL A 234 1.26 -6.24 -9.26
N VAL A 235 1.78 -6.05 -8.05
CA VAL A 235 3.16 -5.59 -7.80
C VAL A 235 3.76 -6.36 -6.64
N ASP A 236 5.01 -6.79 -6.77
CA ASP A 236 5.73 -7.39 -5.65
C ASP A 236 6.05 -6.31 -4.60
N VAL A 237 5.87 -6.61 -3.32
CA VAL A 237 6.15 -5.68 -2.21
C VAL A 237 7.60 -5.18 -2.24
N ARG A 238 8.54 -6.00 -2.70
CA ARG A 238 9.96 -5.66 -2.83
C ARG A 238 10.18 -4.62 -3.93
N ASP A 239 9.56 -4.84 -5.08
CA ASP A 239 9.60 -3.89 -6.20
C ASP A 239 8.89 -2.59 -5.81
N LEU A 240 7.78 -2.67 -5.08
CA LEU A 240 7.09 -1.50 -4.58
C LEU A 240 7.96 -0.67 -3.62
N VAL A 241 8.67 -1.31 -2.68
CA VAL A 241 9.61 -0.61 -1.79
C VAL A 241 10.74 0.04 -2.59
N ALA A 242 11.26 -0.65 -3.61
CA ALA A 242 12.25 -0.06 -4.52
C ALA A 242 11.70 1.18 -5.24
N THR A 243 10.47 1.12 -5.76
CA THR A 243 9.79 2.24 -6.41
C THR A 243 9.57 3.40 -5.45
N ILE A 244 9.14 3.14 -4.20
CA ILE A 244 8.96 4.17 -3.17
C ILE A 244 10.27 4.89 -2.86
N LEU A 245 11.36 4.15 -2.68
CA LEU A 245 12.69 4.72 -2.43
C LEU A 245 13.22 5.49 -3.66
N ALA A 246 13.02 4.95 -4.86
CA ALA A 246 13.41 5.63 -6.09
C ALA A 246 12.61 6.93 -6.32
N ALA A 247 11.31 6.93 -6.01
CA ALA A 247 10.46 8.11 -6.07
C ALA A 247 10.92 9.17 -5.05
N ALA A 248 11.29 8.75 -3.84
CA ALA A 248 11.83 9.65 -2.82
C ALA A 248 13.11 10.37 -3.29
N GLU A 249 13.93 9.73 -4.11
CA GLU A 249 15.20 10.31 -4.59
C GLU A 249 15.06 11.08 -5.89
N ARG A 250 14.33 10.52 -6.86
CA ARG A 250 14.35 10.93 -8.27
C ARG A 250 12.99 11.31 -8.82
N GLY A 251 11.93 11.10 -8.03
CA GLY A 251 10.59 11.52 -8.40
C GLY A 251 10.55 13.03 -8.61
N ARG A 252 9.80 13.46 -9.62
CA ARG A 252 9.55 14.86 -9.90
C ARG A 252 8.40 15.33 -9.01
N SER A 253 8.58 16.47 -8.34
CA SER A 253 7.52 17.07 -7.52
C SER A 253 6.23 17.26 -8.33
N GLY A 254 5.09 16.91 -7.73
CA GLY A 254 3.75 17.02 -8.31
C GLY A 254 3.34 15.87 -9.24
N GLU A 255 4.23 14.92 -9.50
CA GLU A 255 3.95 13.77 -10.36
C GLU A 255 3.50 12.54 -9.55
N SER A 256 2.71 11.71 -10.22
CA SER A 256 2.31 10.38 -9.77
C SER A 256 2.99 9.30 -10.62
N TYR A 257 3.15 8.11 -10.03
CA TYR A 257 3.78 6.96 -10.68
C TYR A 257 2.99 5.69 -10.36
N LEU A 258 2.42 5.05 -11.39
CA LEU A 258 1.86 3.71 -11.30
C LEU A 258 2.97 2.72 -10.98
N SER A 259 2.79 1.95 -9.90
CA SER A 259 3.69 0.85 -9.54
C SER A 259 2.97 -0.47 -9.81
N VAL A 260 3.11 -0.94 -11.04
CA VAL A 260 2.49 -2.16 -11.59
C VAL A 260 3.59 -3.06 -12.12
N GLY A 261 3.70 -4.29 -11.58
CA GLY A 261 4.64 -5.30 -12.07
C GLY A 261 4.06 -6.08 -13.26
N ALA A 262 2.81 -6.51 -13.16
CA ALA A 262 2.13 -7.24 -14.24
C ALA A 262 0.62 -7.04 -14.21
N ASN A 263 0.00 -7.08 -15.38
CA ASN A 263 -1.45 -7.22 -15.54
C ASN A 263 -1.76 -8.68 -15.87
N VAL A 264 -2.44 -9.38 -14.97
CA VAL A 264 -2.64 -10.83 -15.06
C VAL A 264 -4.10 -11.21 -14.90
N PRO A 265 -4.64 -12.14 -15.70
CA PRO A 265 -5.98 -12.68 -15.48
C PRO A 265 -6.09 -13.36 -14.10
N TYR A 266 -7.25 -13.27 -13.43
CA TYR A 266 -7.46 -13.95 -12.15
C TYR A 266 -7.21 -15.46 -12.22
N LYS A 267 -7.62 -16.08 -13.34
CA LYS A 267 -7.37 -17.50 -13.62
C LYS A 267 -5.88 -17.84 -13.57
N GLU A 268 -5.04 -16.96 -14.08
CA GLU A 268 -3.60 -17.18 -14.13
C GLU A 268 -2.97 -17.05 -12.74
N VAL A 269 -3.36 -16.02 -11.97
CA VAL A 269 -2.93 -15.86 -10.57
C VAL A 269 -3.24 -17.12 -9.75
N LEU A 270 -4.49 -17.58 -9.81
CA LEU A 270 -4.93 -18.77 -9.07
C LEU A 270 -4.24 -20.05 -9.58
N SER A 271 -4.01 -20.17 -10.89
CA SER A 271 -3.27 -21.29 -11.45
C SER A 271 -1.82 -21.34 -10.99
N LEU A 272 -1.15 -20.17 -10.91
CA LEU A 272 0.22 -20.07 -10.43
C LEU A 272 0.29 -20.43 -8.94
N MET A 273 -0.64 -19.93 -8.13
CA MET A 273 -0.74 -20.27 -6.72
C MET A 273 -0.95 -21.76 -6.49
N ALA A 274 -1.93 -22.37 -7.16
CA ALA A 274 -2.24 -23.79 -7.01
C ALA A 274 -1.04 -24.67 -7.39
N ARG A 275 -0.36 -24.33 -8.49
CA ARG A 275 0.86 -25.02 -8.94
C ARG A 275 1.96 -24.99 -7.86
N HIS A 276 2.25 -23.81 -7.30
CA HIS A 276 3.29 -23.68 -6.28
C HIS A 276 2.87 -24.25 -4.91
N ALA A 277 1.57 -24.33 -4.64
CA ALA A 277 1.02 -25.00 -3.46
C ALA A 277 0.96 -26.54 -3.59
N GLY A 278 1.25 -27.09 -4.79
CA GLY A 278 1.08 -28.52 -5.06
C GLY A 278 -0.38 -28.98 -5.08
N LYS A 279 -1.31 -28.06 -5.37
CA LYS A 279 -2.77 -28.29 -5.31
C LYS A 279 -3.41 -28.32 -6.70
N LYS A 280 -4.51 -29.04 -6.82
CA LYS A 280 -5.33 -29.04 -8.04
C LYS A 280 -6.10 -27.73 -8.18
N PHE A 281 -6.29 -27.27 -9.41
CA PHE A 281 -7.09 -26.09 -9.74
C PHE A 281 -8.20 -26.43 -10.72
N LEU A 282 -9.45 -26.08 -10.37
CA LEU A 282 -10.64 -26.18 -11.21
C LEU A 282 -11.11 -24.75 -11.56
N PRO A 283 -10.76 -24.22 -12.75
CA PRO A 283 -10.99 -22.83 -13.14
C PRO A 283 -12.43 -22.58 -13.61
N ILE A 284 -13.41 -22.84 -12.75
CA ILE A 284 -14.82 -22.58 -13.04
C ILE A 284 -15.06 -21.07 -12.90
N VAL A 285 -15.40 -20.38 -13.99
CA VAL A 285 -15.68 -18.94 -13.93
C VAL A 285 -17.02 -18.73 -13.24
N ILE A 286 -17.01 -18.05 -12.10
CA ILE A 286 -18.23 -17.70 -11.38
C ILE A 286 -18.89 -16.52 -12.11
N PRO A 287 -20.16 -16.62 -12.51
CA PRO A 287 -20.87 -15.53 -13.18
C PRO A 287 -20.92 -14.26 -12.32
N SER A 288 -20.77 -13.10 -12.95
CA SER A 288 -20.73 -11.80 -12.26
C SER A 288 -21.99 -11.51 -11.44
N PHE A 289 -23.18 -11.91 -11.92
CA PHE A 289 -24.43 -11.71 -11.18
C PHE A 289 -24.45 -12.51 -9.87
N ALA A 290 -23.87 -13.72 -9.84
CA ALA A 290 -23.84 -14.54 -8.64
C ALA A 290 -22.93 -13.90 -7.56
N LEU A 291 -21.81 -13.31 -7.99
CA LEU A 291 -20.93 -12.54 -7.11
C LEU A 291 -21.63 -11.28 -6.60
N ALA A 292 -22.35 -10.57 -7.47
CA ALA A 292 -23.10 -9.38 -7.09
C ALA A 292 -24.18 -9.69 -6.05
N CYS A 293 -24.96 -10.77 -6.24
CA CYS A 293 -25.96 -11.23 -5.27
C CYS A 293 -25.31 -11.62 -3.93
N ALA A 294 -24.20 -12.36 -3.96
CA ALA A 294 -23.47 -12.73 -2.74
C ALA A 294 -22.95 -11.49 -1.99
N GLY A 295 -22.45 -10.49 -2.73
CA GLY A 295 -22.03 -9.21 -2.15
C GLY A 295 -23.19 -8.44 -1.51
N TRP A 296 -24.33 -8.35 -2.19
CA TRP A 296 -25.53 -7.69 -1.65
C TRP A 296 -26.05 -8.37 -0.37
N LEU A 297 -26.05 -9.70 -0.34
CA LEU A 297 -26.45 -10.44 0.85
C LEU A 297 -25.45 -10.25 1.99
N ALA A 298 -24.15 -10.28 1.71
CA ALA A 298 -23.12 -10.03 2.71
C ALA A 298 -23.23 -8.61 3.30
N GLU A 299 -23.51 -7.61 2.46
CA GLU A 299 -23.75 -6.23 2.89
C GLU A 299 -24.98 -6.13 3.79
N LEU A 300 -26.09 -6.79 3.41
CA LEU A 300 -27.32 -6.79 4.20
C LEU A 300 -27.11 -7.41 5.58
N LEU A 301 -26.32 -8.50 5.66
CA LEU A 301 -25.99 -9.18 6.91
C LEU A 301 -24.95 -8.43 7.77
N SER A 302 -24.27 -7.43 7.21
CA SER A 302 -23.28 -6.63 7.92
C SER A 302 -23.89 -5.43 8.67
N ARG A 303 -25.13 -5.06 8.33
CA ARG A 303 -25.93 -4.02 8.98
C ARG A 303 -26.62 -4.54 10.23
#